data_AF-K6IKG2-F1
#
_entry.id   AF-K6IKG2-F1
#
_cell.length_a   1.000
_cell.length_b   1.000
_cell.length_c   1.000
_cell.angle_alpha   90.00
_cell.angle_beta   90.00
_cell.angle_gamma   90.00
#
_symmetry.space_group_name_H-M   'P 1'
#
loop_
_entity.id
_entity.type
_entity.pdbx_description
1 polymer ?
#
loop_
_entity_poly.entity_id
_entity_poly.type
_entity_poly.pdbx_seq_one_letter_code
_entity_poly.pdbx_strand_id
1 'polypeptide(L)' 'MRINQRFAIEPVISHLKHNHNMIRNFLKGKKSDRINALFAAAGSNFSKLLRAFFSLFLKPYISPSCIFAI' A
#
# COMPACT_ATOMS: atom_id res chain seq x y z
N MET A 1 19.36 -17.91 -15.81
CA MET A 1 17.92 -17.74 -15.48
C MET A 1 17.65 -16.26 -15.26
N ARG A 2 17.05 -15.56 -16.23
CA ARG A 2 16.76 -14.11 -16.12
C ARG A 2 15.44 -13.96 -15.37
N ILE A 3 15.50 -13.50 -14.13
CA ILE A 3 14.30 -13.23 -13.35
C ILE A 3 13.61 -12.04 -14.02
N ASN A 4 12.48 -12.29 -14.67
CA ASN A 4 11.67 -11.25 -15.25
C ASN A 4 11.14 -10.38 -14.11
N GLN A 5 11.61 -9.13 -14.04
CA GLN A 5 11.20 -8.18 -12.99
C GLN A 5 9.67 -8.01 -12.91
N ARG A 6 8.96 -8.23 -14.02
CA ARG A 6 7.50 -8.24 -14.07
C ARG A 6 6.86 -9.33 -13.20
N PHE A 7 7.47 -10.50 -13.10
CA PHE A 7 6.95 -11.62 -12.30
C PHE A 7 6.98 -11.31 -10.80
N ALA A 8 7.94 -10.50 -10.34
CA ALA A 8 7.98 -10.05 -8.95
C ALA A 8 6.91 -8.99 -8.63
N ILE A 9 6.42 -8.28 -9.64
CA ILE A 9 5.47 -7.15 -9.48
C ILE A 9 4.02 -7.62 -9.65
N GLU A 10 3.76 -8.61 -10.50
CA GLU A 10 2.43 -9.22 -10.72
C GLU A 10 1.70 -9.66 -9.44
N PRO A 11 2.32 -10.37 -8.48
CA PRO A 11 1.65 -10.75 -7.23
C PRO A 11 1.29 -9.53 -6.38
N VAL A 12 2.13 -8.50 -6.36
CA VAL A 12 1.85 -7.24 -5.64
C VAL A 12 0.67 -6.50 -6.29
N ILE A 13 0.63 -6.44 -7.62
CA ILE A 13 -0.49 -5.84 -8.35
C ILE A 13 -1.78 -6.63 -8.12
N SER A 14 -1.72 -7.97 -8.14
CA SER A 14 -2.87 -8.84 -7.89
C SER A 14 -3.42 -8.63 -6.47
N HIS A 15 -2.54 -8.58 -5.48
CA HIS A 15 -2.91 -8.35 -4.09
C HIS A 15 -3.50 -6.94 -3.87
N LEU A 16 -2.91 -5.92 -4.49
CA LEU A 16 -3.46 -4.55 -4.48
C LEU A 16 -4.86 -4.51 -5.11
N LYS A 17 -5.08 -5.24 -6.21
CA LYS A 17 -6.39 -5.30 -6.87
C LYS A 17 -7.47 -5.88 -5.96
N HIS A 18 -7.14 -6.95 -5.24
CA HIS A 18 -8.08 -7.63 -4.35
C HIS A 18 -8.34 -6.86 -3.05
N ASN A 19 -7.27 -6.37 -2.40
CA ASN A 19 -7.39 -5.75 -1.08
C ASN A 19 -7.89 -4.30 -1.13
N HIS A 20 -7.63 -3.57 -2.21
CA HIS A 20 -8.03 -2.15 -2.33
C HIS A 20 -9.31 -1.98 -3.15
N ASN A 21 -10.13 -3.03 -3.30
CA ASN A 21 -11.40 -3.01 -4.02
C ASN A 21 -11.29 -2.40 -5.44
N MET A 22 -10.18 -2.63 -6.15
CA MET A 22 -9.98 -2.09 -7.52
C MET A 22 -10.73 -2.90 -8.59
N ILE A 23 -11.53 -3.89 -8.20
CA ILE A 23 -12.21 -4.81 -9.12
C ILE A 23 -13.35 -4.11 -9.88
N ARG A 24 -13.99 -3.08 -9.28
CA ARG A 24 -14.89 -2.11 -9.94
C ARG A 24 -15.49 -1.12 -8.95
N ASN A 25 -15.54 0.15 -9.30
CA ASN A 25 -16.32 1.17 -8.62
C ASN A 25 -17.72 1.26 -9.25
N PHE A 26 -18.73 0.85 -8.49
CA PHE A 26 -20.13 0.83 -8.91
C PHE A 26 -20.79 2.23 -8.95
N LEU A 27 -20.10 3.27 -8.45
CA LEU A 27 -20.65 4.63 -8.36
C LEU A 27 -20.53 5.46 -9.66
N LYS A 28 -19.50 5.22 -10.50
CA LYS A 28 -19.24 6.04 -11.71
C LYS A 28 -18.62 5.28 -12.90
N GLY A 29 -18.56 3.95 -12.83
CA GLY A 29 -18.02 3.09 -13.90
C GLY A 29 -16.53 3.34 -14.22
N LYS A 30 -16.12 3.05 -15.46
CA LYS A 30 -14.70 2.96 -15.90
C LYS A 30 -13.84 4.21 -15.64
N LYS A 31 -14.45 5.40 -15.55
CA LYS A 31 -13.69 6.63 -15.23
C LYS A 31 -13.25 6.63 -13.78
N SER A 32 -14.09 6.17 -12.87
CA SER A 32 -13.74 6.11 -11.46
C SER A 32 -12.81 4.95 -11.12
N ASP A 33 -12.89 3.84 -11.86
CA ASP A 33 -11.94 2.71 -11.71
C ASP A 33 -10.48 3.17 -11.93
N ARG A 34 -10.26 4.02 -12.94
CA ARG A 34 -8.94 4.59 -13.24
C ARG A 34 -8.42 5.50 -12.13
N ILE A 35 -9.30 6.31 -11.56
CA ILE A 35 -8.97 7.20 -10.43
C ILE A 35 -8.68 6.36 -9.18
N ASN A 36 -9.48 5.33 -8.90
CA ASN A 36 -9.26 4.42 -7.77
C ASN A 36 -7.91 3.71 -7.90
N ALA A 37 -7.53 3.26 -9.10
CA ALA A 37 -6.22 2.67 -9.34
C ALA A 37 -5.06 3.64 -9.08
N LEU A 38 -5.20 4.89 -9.51
CA LEU A 38 -4.20 5.93 -9.27
C LEU A 38 -4.05 6.25 -7.79
N PHE A 39 -5.16 6.43 -7.07
CA PHE A 39 -5.15 6.68 -5.63
C PHE A 39 -4.67 5.48 -4.82
N ALA A 40 -5.01 4.25 -5.21
CA ALA A 40 -4.50 3.04 -4.56
C ALA A 40 -2.98 2.90 -4.73
N ALA A 41 -2.44 3.22 -5.90
CA ALA A 41 -1.00 3.26 -6.14
C ALA A 41 -0.32 4.37 -5.32
N ALA A 42 -0.87 5.58 -5.35
CA ALA A 42 -0.36 6.71 -4.57
C ALA A 42 -0.40 6.42 -3.06
N GLY A 43 -1.52 5.91 -2.55
CA GLY A 43 -1.71 5.51 -1.15
C GLY A 43 -0.70 4.44 -0.72
N SER A 44 -0.45 3.44 -1.56
CA SER A 44 0.57 2.40 -1.28
C SER A 44 1.99 2.99 -1.21
N ASN A 45 2.29 4.01 -2.01
CA ASN A 45 3.56 4.71 -1.95
C ASN A 45 3.66 5.59 -0.68
N PHE A 46 2.59 6.30 -0.33
CA PHE A 46 2.52 7.08 0.90
C PHE A 46 2.61 6.22 2.15
N SER A 47 2.01 5.03 2.19
CA SER A 47 2.17 4.11 3.33
C SER A 47 3.63 3.69 3.56
N LYS A 48 4.42 3.51 2.50
CA LYS A 48 5.86 3.23 2.62
C LYS A 48 6.62 4.43 3.16
N LEU A 49 6.32 5.62 2.63
CA LEU A 49 6.93 6.87 3.09
C LEU A 49 6.59 7.14 4.56
N LEU A 50 5.32 7.00 4.94
CA LEU A 50 4.86 7.11 6.32
C LEU A 50 5.56 6.09 7.21
N ARG A 51 5.63 4.81 6.82
CA ARG A 51 6.33 3.78 7.60
C ARG A 51 7.81 4.10 7.80
N ALA A 52 8.48 4.63 6.77
CA ALA A 52 9.86 5.08 6.87
C ALA A 52 9.99 6.30 7.80
N PHE A 53 9.08 7.28 7.67
CA PHE A 53 9.01 8.46 8.52
C PHE A 53 8.77 8.07 9.99
N PHE A 54 7.76 7.24 10.28
CA PHE A 54 7.51 6.69 11.62
C PHE A 54 8.71 5.91 12.16
N SER A 55 9.39 5.11 11.32
CA SER A 55 10.60 4.39 11.74
C SER A 55 11.80 5.28 12.02
N LEU A 56 11.88 6.46 11.40
CA LEU A 56 13.00 7.40 11.61
C LEU A 56 12.72 8.33 12.80
N PHE A 57 11.48 8.81 12.93
CA PHE A 57 11.10 9.85 13.89
C PHE A 57 10.43 9.33 15.15
N LEU A 58 9.65 8.23 15.11
CA LEU A 58 8.93 7.70 16.29
C LEU A 58 9.63 6.52 16.97
N LYS A 59 10.59 5.88 16.32
CA LYS A 59 11.39 4.79 16.91
C LYS A 59 12.11 5.15 18.22
N PRO A 60 12.61 6.39 18.45
CA PRO A 60 13.14 6.77 19.76
C PRO A 60 12.08 7.13 20.81
N TYR A 61 10.81 7.35 20.41
CA TYR A 61 9.71 7.68 21.33
C TYR A 61 8.87 6.47 21.77
N ILE A 62 8.98 5.35 21.05
CA ILE A 62 8.42 4.05 21.47
C ILE A 62 9.44 3.41 22.41
N SER A 63 9.49 3.90 23.65
CA SER A 63 10.09 3.16 24.77
C SER A 63 9.38 1.79 24.87
N PRO A 64 10.09 0.68 25.14
CA PRO A 64 9.49 -0.65 25.29
C PRO A 64 8.41 -0.70 26.39
N SER A 65 8.32 0.31 27.26
CA SER A 65 7.27 0.47 28.27
C SER A 65 5.85 0.67 27.69
N CYS A 66 5.69 1.11 26.45
CA CYS A 66 4.36 1.30 25.83
C CYS A 66 3.80 0.06 25.11
N ILE A 67 4.59 -1.01 24.92
CA ILE A 67 4.15 -2.20 24.20
C ILE A 67 3.41 -3.19 25.13
N PHE A 68 3.61 -3.09 26.44
CA PHE A 68 2.99 -3.99 27.44
C PHE A 68 1.61 -3.56 27.94
N ALA A 69 1.05 -2.46 27.42
CA ALA A 69 -0.19 -1.86 27.92
C ALA A 69 -1.43 -2.03 27.01
N ILE A 70 -1.36 -2.93 26.02
CA ILE A 70 -2.50 -3.36 25.18
C ILE A 70 -2.60 -4.88 25.26
#